data_AF-A0A350ITB1-F1
#
_entry.id   AF-A0A350ITB1-F1
#
_cell.length_a   1.000
_cell.length_b   1.000
_cell.length_c   1.000
_cell.angle_alpha   90.00
_cell.angle_beta   90.00
_cell.angle_gamma   90.00
#
_symmetry.space_group_name_H-M   'P 1'
#
loop_
_entity.id
_entity.type
_entity.pdbx_description
1 polymer ?
#
loop_
_entity_poly.entity_id
_entity_poly.type
_entity_poly.pdbx_seq_one_letter_code
_entity_poly.pdbx_strand_id
1 'polypeptide(L)'
;MKHRLLMCAETTVDLTAGEEAAAMESTRSWVRETSSPGVHVDGNRLEPPEEARTLRVGCGELMVTDGPFAGLRTIAVRPFWPLPL
;
A
#
# COMPACT_ATOMS: atom_id res chain seq x y z
N MET A 1 17.65 -0.15 -12.53
CA MET A 1 17.10 -0.90 -11.38
C MET A 1 15.65 -0.48 -11.19
N LYS A 2 14.76 -1.40 -10.85
CA LYS A 2 13.35 -1.08 -10.59
C LYS A 2 13.10 -1.17 -9.09
N HIS A 3 12.31 -0.25 -8.56
CA HIS A 3 11.94 -0.19 -7.15
C HIS A 3 10.42 -0.21 -7.04
N ARG A 4 9.91 -0.68 -5.90
CA ARG A 4 8.50 -0.54 -5.53
C ARG A 4 8.43 0.46 -4.38
N LEU A 5 7.77 1.59 -4.63
CA LEU A 5 7.50 2.60 -3.64
C LEU A 5 6.12 2.33 -3.04
N LEU A 6 6.05 2.03 -1.76
CA LEU A 6 4.80 1.92 -1.02
C LEU A 6 4.57 3.25 -0.30
N MET A 7 3.50 3.94 -0.66
CA MET A 7 3.09 5.18 0.00
C MET A 7 2.04 4.85 1.06
N CYS A 8 2.42 5.00 2.32
CA CYS A 8 1.52 4.82 3.45
C CYS A 8 1.01 6.19 3.89
N ALA A 9 -0.32 6.36 3.88
CA ALA A 9 -0.98 7.52 4.46
C ALA A 9 -1.89 7.05 5.59
N GLU A 10 -2.04 7.87 6.62
CA GLU A 10 -3.06 7.63 7.63
C GLU A 10 -4.45 7.91 7.03
N THR A 11 -5.35 6.95 7.12
CA THR A 11 -6.73 7.07 6.61
C THR A 11 -7.64 7.85 7.55
N THR A 12 -7.13 8.31 8.68
CA THR A 12 -7.88 9.10 9.69
C THR A 12 -7.80 10.61 9.46
N VAL A 13 -7.11 11.05 8.41
CA VAL A 13 -7.10 12.46 8.02
C VAL A 13 -8.37 12.74 7.23
N ASP A 14 -9.32 13.42 7.86
CA ASP A 14 -10.53 13.89 7.20
C ASP A 14 -10.18 15.06 6.27
N LEU A 15 -10.06 14.75 4.98
CA LEU A 15 -9.96 15.74 3.92
C LEU A 15 -11.36 16.11 3.45
N THR A 16 -11.59 17.40 3.20
CA THR A 16 -12.77 17.80 2.45
C THR A 16 -12.70 17.22 1.02
N ALA A 17 -13.85 17.00 0.38
CA ALA A 17 -13.88 16.51 -0.99
C ALA A 17 -13.06 17.39 -1.97
N GLY A 18 -12.96 18.69 -1.70
CA GLY A 18 -12.11 19.61 -2.48
C GLY A 18 -10.62 19.36 -2.28
N GLU A 19 -10.18 19.10 -1.06
CA GLU A 19 -8.78 18.77 -0.74
C GLU A 19 -8.38 17.41 -1.32
N GLU A 20 -9.26 16.40 -1.24
CA GLU A 20 -9.03 15.10 -1.87
C GLU A 20 -8.87 15.21 -3.39
N ALA A 21 -9.76 15.98 -4.03
CA ALA A 21 -9.70 16.20 -5.48
C ALA A 21 -8.41 16.93 -5.88
N ALA A 22 -7.98 17.93 -5.10
CA ALA A 22 -6.73 18.65 -5.33
C ALA A 22 -5.50 17.75 -5.16
N ALA A 23 -5.46 16.94 -4.11
CA ALA A 23 -4.38 15.97 -3.88
C ALA A 23 -4.32 14.91 -4.99
N MET A 24 -5.48 14.46 -5.47
CA MET A 24 -5.57 13.51 -6.58
C MET A 24 -5.06 14.13 -7.88
N GLU A 25 -5.41 15.38 -8.20
CA GLU A 25 -4.89 16.02 -9.42
C GLU A 25 -3.39 16.31 -9.33
N SER A 26 -2.89 16.73 -8.16
CA SER A 26 -1.44 16.87 -7.92
C SER A 26 -0.71 15.55 -8.17
N THR A 27 -1.25 14.44 -7.66
CA THR A 27 -0.71 13.09 -7.91
C THR A 27 -0.71 12.76 -9.41
N ARG A 28 -1.81 13.04 -10.13
CA ARG A 28 -1.90 12.79 -11.58
C ARG A 28 -0.90 13.62 -12.37
N SER A 29 -0.68 14.89 -12.02
CA SER A 29 0.31 15.74 -12.67
C SER A 29 1.71 15.14 -12.53
N TRP A 30 2.08 14.76 -11.30
CA TRP A 30 3.36 14.12 -11.03
C TRP A 30 3.53 12.81 -11.80
N VAL A 31 2.50 11.97 -11.88
CA VAL A 31 2.54 10.74 -12.70
C VAL A 31 2.78 11.06 -14.17
N ARG A 32 2.07 12.05 -14.75
CA ARG A 32 2.28 12.46 -16.15
C ARG A 32 3.73 12.92 -16.39
N GLU A 33 4.25 13.76 -15.49
CA GLU A 33 5.60 14.31 -15.57
C GLU A 33 6.68 13.23 -15.46
N THR A 34 6.48 12.24 -14.58
CA THR A 34 7.49 11.21 -14.29
C THR A 34 7.38 9.97 -15.17
N SER A 35 6.25 9.77 -15.86
CA SER A 35 6.07 8.64 -16.79
C SER A 35 6.89 8.80 -18.07
N SER A 36 6.95 10.01 -18.65
CA SER A 36 7.71 10.30 -19.88
C SER A 36 9.21 9.94 -19.77
N PRO A 37 9.94 10.34 -18.71
CA PRO A 37 11.33 9.93 -18.51
C PRO A 37 11.50 8.48 -18.06
N GLY A 38 10.41 7.71 -17.91
CA GLY A 38 10.44 6.32 -17.45
C GLY A 38 10.77 6.16 -15.96
N VAL A 39 10.68 7.24 -15.17
CA VAL A 39 10.91 7.23 -13.73
C VAL A 39 9.73 6.55 -13.02
N HIS A 40 8.51 6.94 -13.36
CA HIS A 40 7.30 6.24 -12.97
C HIS A 40 6.95 5.20 -14.02
N VAL A 41 7.13 3.93 -13.67
CA VAL A 41 6.83 2.81 -14.56
C VAL A 41 5.37 2.37 -14.41
N ASP A 42 4.90 2.27 -13.17
CA ASP A 42 3.55 1.80 -12.83
C ASP A 42 3.24 2.11 -11.36
N GLY A 43 1.96 2.30 -11.05
CA GLY A 43 1.47 2.64 -9.72
C GLY A 43 -0.04 2.86 -9.72
N ASN A 44 -0.69 2.52 -8.61
CA ASN A 44 -2.11 2.81 -8.41
C ASN A 44 -2.40 3.03 -6.92
N ARG A 45 -3.50 3.75 -6.65
CA ARG A 45 -4.04 3.86 -5.30
C ARG A 45 -4.62 2.51 -4.88
N LEU A 46 -4.43 2.15 -3.62
CA LEU A 46 -5.10 1.01 -3.01
C LEU A 46 -6.49 1.42 -2.54
N GLU A 47 -7.45 0.52 -2.71
CA GLU A 47 -8.76 0.62 -2.06
C GLU A 47 -8.62 0.50 -0.53
N PRO A 48 -9.64 0.90 0.24
CA PRO A 48 -9.62 0.78 1.69
C PRO A 48 -9.29 -0.65 2.15
N PRO A 49 -8.56 -0.82 3.27
CA PRO A 49 -8.16 -2.13 3.75
C PRO A 49 -9.35 -3.05 4.08
N GLU A 50 -10.52 -2.49 4.35
CA GLU A 50 -11.77 -3.21 4.57
C GLU A 50 -12.25 -3.96 3.32
N GLU A 51 -11.89 -3.49 2.12
CA GLU A 51 -12.22 -4.15 0.84
C GLU A 51 -11.25 -5.27 0.49
N ALA A 52 -10.14 -5.40 1.23
CA ALA A 52 -9.16 -6.44 0.98
C ALA A 52 -9.70 -7.85 1.32
N ARG A 53 -9.08 -8.85 0.69
CA ARG A 53 -9.23 -10.27 1.02
C ARG A 53 -7.85 -10.86 1.21
N THR A 54 -7.65 -11.56 2.33
CA THR A 54 -6.40 -12.24 2.65
C THR A 54 -6.55 -13.73 2.42
N LEU A 55 -5.60 -14.29 1.67
CA LEU A 55 -5.52 -15.72 1.41
C LEU A 55 -4.32 -16.29 2.16
N ARG A 56 -4.53 -17.35 2.93
CA ARG A 56 -3.49 -18.07 3.65
C ARG A 56 -3.51 -19.54 3.25
N VAL A 57 -2.37 -20.02 2.73
CA VAL A 57 -2.17 -21.41 2.34
C VAL A 57 -1.24 -22.07 3.34
N GLY A 58 -1.65 -23.20 3.91
CA GLY A 58 -0.85 -23.97 4.85
C GLY A 58 -1.45 -25.36 5.08
N CYS A 59 -0.61 -26.36 5.33
CA CYS A 59 -1.03 -27.75 5.58
C CYS A 59 -1.97 -28.35 4.50
N GLY A 60 -1.88 -27.89 3.25
CA GLY A 60 -2.76 -28.33 2.17
C GLY A 60 -4.14 -27.68 2.14
N GLU A 61 -4.42 -26.73 3.04
CA GLU A 61 -5.68 -26.01 3.13
C GLU A 61 -5.52 -24.54 2.68
N LEU A 62 -6.60 -24.00 2.09
CA LEU A 62 -6.75 -22.59 1.75
C LEU A 62 -7.75 -21.95 2.72
N MET A 63 -7.29 -20.94 3.44
CA MET A 63 -8.13 -20.08 4.27
C MET A 63 -8.25 -18.70 3.61
N VAL A 64 -9.48 -18.20 3.53
CA VAL A 64 -9.79 -16.85 3.02
C VAL A 64 -10.42 -16.04 4.14
N THR A 65 -9.91 -14.84 4.38
CA THR A 65 -10.43 -13.91 5.39
C THR A 65 -10.64 -12.53 4.80
N ASP A 66 -11.67 -11.83 5.27
CA ASP A 66 -11.92 -10.43 4.91
C ASP A 66 -10.94 -9.50 5.63
N GLY A 67 -10.54 -8.43 4.97
CA GLY A 67 -9.63 -7.43 5.51
C GLY A 67 -8.14 -7.68 5.22
N PRO A 68 -7.26 -6.82 5.78
CA PRO A 68 -5.83 -6.82 5.48
C PRO A 68 -5.10 -8.04 6.06
N PHE A 69 -3.93 -8.35 5.50
CA PHE A 69 -3.13 -9.53 5.85
C PHE A 69 -2.78 -9.62 7.35
N ALA A 70 -2.45 -8.49 7.95
CA ALA A 70 -2.26 -8.39 9.38
C ALA A 70 -3.43 -7.55 9.92
N GLY A 71 -4.15 -8.08 10.90
CA GLY A 71 -5.21 -7.34 11.61
C GLY A 71 -4.73 -6.16 12.45
N LEU A 72 -3.52 -5.64 12.18
CA LEU A 72 -2.88 -4.55 12.90
C LEU A 72 -2.68 -3.38 11.94
N ARG A 73 -3.19 -2.20 12.32
CA ARG A 73 -3.01 -0.91 11.64
C ARG A 73 -1.53 -0.48 11.52
N THR A 74 -0.61 -1.21 12.16
CA THR A 74 0.82 -0.94 12.16
C THR A 74 1.58 -2.26 12.05
N ILE A 75 2.42 -2.39 11.02
CA ILE A 75 3.37 -3.51 10.89
C ILE A 75 4.68 -3.05 11.54
N ALA A 76 4.96 -3.51 12.76
CA ALA A 76 6.30 -3.41 13.33
C ALA A 76 7.17 -4.50 12.71
N VAL A 77 8.07 -4.13 11.79
CA VAL A 77 9.08 -5.04 11.27
C VAL A 77 10.15 -5.22 12.33
N ARG A 78 10.07 -6.27 13.16
CA ARG A 78 11.23 -6.70 13.95
C ARG A 78 12.19 -7.44 13.03
N PRO A 79 13.50 -7.10 13.01
CA PRO A 79 14.47 -7.86 12.23
C PRO A 79 14.52 -9.30 12.76
N PHE A 80 14.10 -10.24 11.92
CA PHE A 80 14.23 -11.70 12.12
C PHE A 80 15.64 -12.14 11.66
N TRP A 81 16.69 -11.63 12.28
CA TRP A 81 18.03 -12.19 12.10
C TRP A 81 18.49 -12.86 13.40
N PRO A 82 19.00 -14.10 13.37
CA PRO A 82 19.51 -14.75 14.56
C PRO A 82 20.82 -14.05 14.97
N LEU A 83 20.87 -13.54 16.20
CA LEU A 83 22.12 -13.14 16.83
C LEU A 83 22.95 -14.41 17.07
N PRO A 84 24.22 -14.49 16.63
CA PRO A 84 25.13 -15.52 17.12
C PRO A 84 25.42 -15.27 18.60
N LEU A 85 25.46 -16.36 19.38
CA LEU A 85 25.87 -16.38 20.78
C LEU A 85 27.31 -15.87 20.97
#